data_AF-A0A967KG03-F1
#
_entry.id   AF-A0A967KG03-F1
#
_cell.length_a   1.000
_cell.length_b   1.000
_cell.length_c   1.000
_cell.angle_alpha   90.00
_cell.angle_beta   90.00
_cell.angle_gamma   90.00
#
_symmetry.space_group_name_H-M   'P 1'
#
loop_
_entity.id
_entity.type
_entity.pdbx_description
1 polymer ?
#
loop_
_entity_poly.entity_id
_entity_poly.type
_entity_poly.pdbx_seq_one_letter_code
_entity_poly.pdbx_strand_id
1 'polypeptide(L)' 'MACISTGADDTCVGPTVSTASDGSYPIARPLLMYTNGEPAGKVGEYLGWIKSDAGQCIILEKGYAPASEVQCS' A
#
# COMPACT_ATOMS: atom_id res chain seq x y z
N MET A 1 -13.47 -15.85 3.92
CA MET A 1 -12.76 -14.56 4.01
C MET A 1 -13.83 -13.49 4.14
N ALA A 2 -13.68 -12.49 5.02
CA ALA A 2 -14.66 -11.42 5.15
C ALA A 2 -14.59 -10.47 3.92
N CYS A 3 -15.71 -9.83 3.57
CA CYS A 3 -15.81 -8.80 2.53
C CYS A 3 -16.67 -7.64 3.05
N ILE A 4 -16.56 -6.46 2.43
CA ILE A 4 -17.32 -5.25 2.79
C ILE A 4 -18.15 -4.78 1.59
N SER A 5 -19.39 -4.38 1.85
CA SER A 5 -20.25 -3.68 0.89
C SER A 5 -20.61 -2.29 1.42
N THR A 6 -20.69 -1.31 0.52
CA THR A 6 -21.02 0.10 0.85
C THR A 6 -22.52 0.39 0.84
N GLY A 7 -23.33 -0.54 0.33
CA GLY A 7 -24.78 -0.40 0.20
C GLY A 7 -25.47 -1.77 0.25
N ALA A 8 -26.80 -1.76 0.42
CA ALA A 8 -27.57 -3.00 0.52
C ALA A 8 -27.51 -3.85 -0.77
N ASP A 9 -27.36 -3.20 -1.93
CA ASP A 9 -27.36 -3.83 -3.26
C ASP A 9 -25.98 -3.81 -3.94
N ASP A 10 -24.95 -3.28 -3.27
CA ASP A 10 -23.59 -3.20 -3.81
C ASP A 10 -22.87 -4.55 -3.72
N THR A 11 -21.98 -4.81 -4.69
CA THR A 11 -21.17 -6.03 -4.69
C THR A 11 -20.18 -5.99 -3.52
N CYS A 12 -20.15 -7.06 -2.73
CA CYS A 12 -19.21 -7.19 -1.63
C CYS A 12 -17.78 -7.33 -2.15
N VAL A 13 -16.86 -6.49 -1.65
CA VAL A 13 -15.45 -6.47 -2.06
C VAL A 13 -14.59 -7.09 -0.95
N GLY A 14 -13.72 -8.04 -1.31
CA GLY A 14 -12.79 -8.68 -0.37
C GLY A 14 -11.49 -7.89 -0.17
N PRO A 15 -10.78 -8.09 0.95
CA PRO A 15 -9.48 -7.46 1.23
C PRO A 15 -8.35 -8.18 0.47
N THR A 16 -7.94 -7.64 -0.68
CA THR A 16 -6.81 -8.15 -1.46
C THR A 16 -5.84 -7.02 -1.76
N VAL A 17 -4.62 -7.34 -2.19
CA VAL A 17 -3.67 -6.31 -2.66
C VAL A 17 -4.28 -5.52 -3.81
N SER A 18 -4.89 -6.19 -4.79
CA SER A 18 -5.52 -5.54 -5.95
C SER A 18 -6.62 -4.56 -5.51
N THR A 19 -7.55 -5.02 -4.67
CA THR A 19 -8.70 -4.21 -4.22
C THR A 19 -8.30 -3.10 -3.25
N ALA A 20 -7.17 -3.23 -2.56
CA ALA A 20 -6.59 -2.16 -1.77
C ALA A 20 -5.89 -1.11 -2.65
N SER A 21 -5.14 -1.54 -3.66
CA SER A 21 -4.39 -0.66 -4.58
C SER A 21 -5.30 0.13 -5.52
N ASP A 22 -6.41 -0.45 -5.99
CA ASP A 22 -7.37 0.22 -6.89
C ASP A 22 -8.45 1.04 -6.13
N GLY A 23 -8.49 0.93 -4.80
CA GLY A 23 -9.43 1.65 -3.94
C GLY A 23 -10.85 1.06 -3.88
N SER A 24 -11.11 -0.09 -4.53
CA SER A 24 -12.42 -0.75 -4.49
C SER A 24 -12.74 -1.36 -3.13
N TYR A 25 -11.74 -1.74 -2.34
CA TYR A 25 -11.94 -2.15 -0.96
C TYR A 25 -12.12 -0.92 -0.06
N PRO A 26 -13.33 -0.65 0.45
CA PRO A 26 -13.72 0.69 0.92
C PRO A 26 -13.04 1.14 2.22
N ILE A 27 -12.37 0.23 2.93
CA ILE A 27 -11.64 0.53 4.17
C ILE A 27 -10.12 0.49 4.00
N ALA A 28 -9.62 0.28 2.77
CA ALA A 28 -8.21 0.45 2.47
C ALA A 28 -7.81 1.93 2.60
N ARG A 29 -6.59 2.19 3.08
CA ARG A 29 -6.06 3.56 3.22
C ARG A 29 -4.56 3.60 2.93
N PRO A 30 -4.05 4.69 2.32
CA PRO A 30 -2.63 4.84 2.09
C PRO A 30 -1.87 5.01 3.42
N LEU A 31 -0.67 4.46 3.49
CA LEU A 31 0.27 4.68 4.57
C LEU A 31 1.21 5.83 4.20
N LEU A 32 0.81 7.03 4.55
CA LEU A 32 1.56 8.24 4.21
C LEU A 32 2.71 8.46 5.20
N MET A 33 3.89 8.82 4.68
CA MET A 33 5.04 9.28 5.45
C MET A 33 5.22 10.78 5.22
N TYR A 34 5.37 11.54 6.30
CA TYR A 34 5.49 13.00 6.25
C TYR A 34 6.85 13.45 6.74
N THR A 35 7.44 14.42 6.04
CA THR A 35 8.68 15.09 6.43
C THR A 35 8.50 16.59 6.47
N ASN A 36 9.29 17.27 7.30
CA ASN A 36 9.30 18.73 7.34
C ASN A 36 10.13 19.28 6.17
N GLY A 37 9.48 19.46 5.01
CA GLY A 37 10.14 19.80 3.76
C GLY A 37 10.71 18.57 3.04
N GLU A 38 11.54 18.82 2.02
CA GLU A 38 12.15 17.77 1.20
C GLU A 38 13.16 16.95 2.03
N PRO A 39 13.02 15.61 2.08
CA PRO A 39 13.90 14.78 2.88
C PRO A 39 15.32 14.71 2.31
N ALA A 40 16.31 14.95 3.17
CA ALA A 40 17.73 14.88 2.83
C ALA A 40 18.51 14.00 3.83
N GLY A 41 19.79 13.74 3.51
CA GLY A 41 20.67 12.92 4.35
C GLY A 41 20.07 11.56 4.67
N LYS A 42 20.17 11.13 5.93
CA LYS A 42 19.69 9.80 6.37
C LYS A 42 18.19 9.58 6.22
N VAL A 43 17.39 10.64 6.34
CA VAL A 43 15.94 10.55 6.12
C VAL A 43 15.64 10.32 4.64
N GLY A 44 16.32 11.05 3.74
CA GLY A 44 16.20 10.86 2.30
C GLY A 44 16.67 9.47 1.86
N GLU A 45 17.82 9.01 2.36
CA GLU A 45 18.33 7.64 2.12
C GLU A 45 17.30 6.57 2.52
N TYR A 46 16.71 6.70 3.71
CA TYR A 46 15.72 5.75 4.21
C TYR A 46 14.42 5.77 3.39
N LEU A 47 13.88 6.95 3.08
CA LEU A 47 12.67 7.06 2.25
C LEU A 47 12.91 6.57 0.82
N GLY A 48 14.12 6.78 0.28
CA GLY A 48 14.53 6.20 -1.00
C GLY A 48 14.57 4.68 -0.95
N TRP A 49 15.13 4.09 0.11
CA TRP A 49 15.14 2.64 0.30
C TRP A 49 13.73 2.06 0.45
N ILE A 50 12.85 2.68 1.25
CA ILE A 50 11.46 2.23 1.40
C ILE A 50 10.75 2.20 0.03
N LYS A 51 10.97 3.22 -0.81
CA LYS A 51 10.38 3.32 -2.15
C LYS A 51 11.04 2.42 -3.21
N SER A 52 12.17 1.80 -2.91
CA SER A 52 12.84 0.87 -3.82
C SER A 52 12.08 -0.46 -3.93
N ASP A 53 12.35 -1.23 -4.98
CA ASP A 53 11.76 -2.57 -5.17
C ASP A 53 11.99 -3.48 -3.96
N ALA A 54 13.18 -3.44 -3.36
CA ALA A 54 13.48 -4.22 -2.16
C ALA A 54 12.57 -3.83 -0.98
N GLY A 55 12.39 -2.54 -0.74
CA GLY A 55 11.50 -2.03 0.32
C GLY A 55 10.05 -2.40 0.06
N GLN A 56 9.58 -2.23 -1.17
CA GLN A 56 8.22 -2.54 -1.58
C GLN A 56 7.92 -4.05 -1.58
N CYS A 57 8.89 -4.89 -1.91
CA CYS A 57 8.76 -6.34 -1.81
C CYS A 57 8.63 -6.82 -0.36
N ILE A 58 9.37 -6.22 0.57
CA ILE A 58 9.19 -6.51 2.01
C ILE A 58 7.76 -6.17 2.46
N ILE A 59 7.21 -5.03 2.03
CA ILE A 59 5.83 -4.62 2.35
C ILE A 59 4.82 -5.63 1.79
N LEU A 60 5.01 -6.08 0.54
CA LEU A 60 4.18 -7.11 -0.07
C LEU A 60 4.22 -8.44 0.71
N GLU A 61 5.40 -8.92 1.07
CA GLU A 61 5.58 -10.14 1.89
C GLU A 61 4.91 -10.04 3.26
N LYS A 62 4.84 -8.83 3.84
CA LYS A 62 4.14 -8.59 5.11
C LYS A 62 2.63 -8.44 4.96
N GLY A 63 2.09 -8.56 3.74
CA GLY A 63 0.65 -8.54 3.46
C GLY A 63 0.08 -7.14 3.25
N TYR A 64 0.92 -6.15 2.97
CA TYR A 64 0.49 -4.80 2.60
C TYR A 64 0.51 -4.63 1.09
N ALA A 65 -0.32 -3.72 0.58
CA ALA A 65 -0.25 -3.31 -0.81
C ALA A 65 0.98 -2.40 -1.03
N PRO A 66 1.85 -2.69 -2.01
CA PRO A 66 2.99 -1.82 -2.34
C PRO A 66 2.50 -0.53 -3.01
N ALA A 67 3.27 0.55 -2.84
CA ALA A 67 2.99 1.87 -3.39
C ALA A 67 3.26 1.98 -4.91
N SER A 68 4.00 1.02 -5.45
CA SER A 68 4.28 0.86 -6.88
C SER A 68 4.20 -0.63 -7.26
N GLU A 69 3.97 -0.92 -8.53
CA GLU A 69 4.09 -2.29 -9.02
C GLU A 69 5.51 -2.82 -8.78
N VAL A 70 5.61 -4.07 -8.32
CA VAL A 70 6.89 -4.73 -8.03
C VAL A 70 6.88 -6.17 -8.51
N GLN A 71 8.06 -6.63 -8.91
CA GLN A 71 8.32 -8.03 -9.21
C GLN A 71 9.30 -8.55 -8.16
N CYS A 72 8.76 -9.29 -7.19
CA CYS A 72 9.54 -9.87 -6.11
C CYS A 72 9.94 -11.29 -6.51
N SER A 73 11.24 -11.56 -6.47
CA SER A 73 11.83 -12.87 -6.80
C SER A 73 11.77 -13.84 -5.64
#